data_AF-A0A4V2S5T6-F1
#
_entry.id   AF-A0A4V2S5T6-F1
#
_cell.length_a   1.000
_cell.length_b   1.000
_cell.length_c   1.000
_cell.angle_alpha   90.00
_cell.angle_beta   90.00
_cell.angle_gamma   90.00
#
_symmetry.space_group_name_H-M   'P 1'
#
loop_
_entity.id
_entity.type
_entity.pdbx_description
1 polymer ?
#
loop_
_entity_poly.entity_id
_entity_poly.type
_entity_poly.pdbx_seq_one_letter_code
_entity_poly.pdbx_strand_id
1 'polypeptide(L)'
;LEKLIEAMKLTIPDFSLSNYTRFVYSSMEVRILMNIALILREKESYEKCIEILLFCLEALEPDNVEERIRVYYNLSYAYHLSSIYDKALYYAEEGIKTCIDNKTLNGLALLYFRKGIAEFKLNRENYIDSLLKAVNLSEICGHEKLRKMVIENCKKIYNIDLENFQKL
;
A
#
# COMPACT_ATOMS: atom_id res chain seq x y z
N LEU A 1 6.17 -6.43 17.52
CA LEU A 1 6.17 -5.01 17.95
C LEU A 1 7.43 -4.68 18.72
N GLU A 2 7.65 -5.31 19.90
CA GLU A 2 8.84 -5.09 20.74
C GLU A 2 10.17 -5.16 19.96
N LYS A 3 10.40 -6.23 19.18
CA LYS A 3 11.60 -6.36 18.33
C LYS A 3 11.83 -5.21 17.35
N LEU A 4 10.77 -4.58 16.84
CA LEU A 4 10.90 -3.43 15.92
C LEU A 4 11.23 -2.14 16.69
N ILE A 5 10.68 -1.99 17.89
CA ILE A 5 11.04 -0.88 18.80
C ILE A 5 12.50 -1.03 19.23
N GLU A 6 12.94 -2.24 19.59
CA GLU A 6 14.34 -2.53 19.91
C GLU A 6 15.25 -2.25 18.72
N ALA A 7 14.88 -2.67 17.51
CA ALA A 7 15.64 -2.38 16.30
C ALA A 7 15.79 -0.87 16.05
N MET A 8 14.72 -0.09 16.25
CA MET A 8 14.76 1.37 16.14
C MET A 8 15.70 1.99 17.18
N LYS A 9 15.71 1.45 18.41
CA LYS A 9 16.56 1.92 19.50
C LYS A 9 18.05 1.70 19.28
N LEU A 10 18.45 0.86 18.32
CA LEU A 10 19.86 0.67 17.98
C LEU A 10 20.49 1.93 17.37
N THR A 11 19.71 2.73 16.64
CA THR A 11 20.14 3.98 15.99
C THR A 11 19.54 5.22 16.63
N ILE A 12 18.36 5.10 17.26
CA ILE A 12 17.66 6.17 17.97
C ILE A 12 17.38 5.72 19.42
N PRO A 13 18.36 5.78 20.34
CA PRO A 13 18.23 5.21 21.69
C PRO A 13 17.00 5.68 22.47
N ASP A 14 16.62 6.94 22.30
CA ASP A 14 15.46 7.57 22.95
C ASP A 14 14.12 7.31 22.25
N PHE A 15 14.10 6.47 21.21
CA PHE A 15 12.89 6.16 20.46
C PHE A 15 11.84 5.46 21.32
N SER A 16 10.60 5.90 21.17
CA SER A 16 9.40 5.26 21.64
C SER A 16 8.24 5.58 20.68
N LEU A 17 7.14 4.85 20.77
CA LEU A 17 5.97 5.13 19.94
C LEU A 17 5.27 6.44 20.31
N SER A 18 5.49 7.00 21.50
CA SER A 18 4.89 8.27 21.90
C SER A 18 5.66 9.49 21.40
N ASN A 19 6.91 9.32 20.95
CA ASN A 19 7.76 10.42 20.49
C ASN A 19 8.28 10.23 19.06
N TYR A 20 7.68 9.33 18.27
CA TYR A 20 8.15 9.00 16.92
C TYR A 20 8.20 10.20 15.97
N THR A 21 7.43 11.27 16.18
CA THR A 21 7.47 12.46 15.31
C THR A 21 8.66 13.39 15.58
N ARG A 22 9.50 13.12 16.59
CA ARG A 22 10.59 14.01 17.03
C ARG A 22 11.93 13.78 16.35
N PHE A 23 12.05 12.78 15.49
CA PHE A 23 13.32 12.34 14.93
C PHE A 23 13.35 12.52 13.40
N VAL A 24 14.57 12.62 12.87
CA VAL A 24 14.83 12.48 11.43
C VAL A 24 15.16 11.02 11.16
N TYR A 25 14.53 10.46 10.14
CA TYR A 25 14.59 9.04 9.85
C TYR A 25 15.36 8.78 8.55
N SER A 26 16.24 7.79 8.57
CA SER A 26 16.72 7.15 7.35
C SER A 26 15.62 6.30 6.70
N SER A 27 15.80 5.96 5.42
CA SER A 27 14.86 5.08 4.70
C SER A 27 14.66 3.72 5.39
N MET A 28 15.71 3.18 6.02
CA MET A 28 15.63 1.92 6.78
C MET A 28 14.77 2.08 8.04
N GLU A 29 14.92 3.18 8.76
CA GLU A 29 14.11 3.43 9.96
C GLU A 29 12.66 3.75 9.59
N VAL A 30 12.41 4.48 8.50
CA VAL A 30 11.05 4.62 7.94
C VAL A 30 10.45 3.24 7.65
N ARG A 31 11.22 2.28 7.12
CA ARG A 31 10.74 0.91 6.91
C ARG A 31 10.39 0.19 8.20
N ILE A 32 11.16 0.38 9.26
CA ILE A 32 10.85 -0.16 10.58
C ILE A 32 9.55 0.47 11.10
N LEU A 33 9.42 1.81 11.01
CA LEU A 33 8.24 2.55 11.46
C LEU A 33 6.97 2.18 10.69
N MET A 34 7.07 1.99 9.37
CA MET A 34 6.00 1.43 8.54
C MET A 34 5.55 0.06 9.05
N ASN A 35 6.48 -0.86 9.35
CA ASN A 35 6.13 -2.19 9.85
C ASN A 35 5.48 -2.12 11.24
N ILE A 36 5.90 -1.17 12.09
CA ILE A 36 5.22 -0.91 13.36
C ILE A 36 3.77 -0.46 13.08
N ALA A 37 3.54 0.51 12.19
CA ALA A 37 2.20 0.97 11.84
C ALA A 37 1.28 -0.17 11.41
N LEU A 38 1.78 -1.08 10.57
CA LEU A 38 1.02 -2.25 10.09
C LEU A 38 0.66 -3.24 11.21
N ILE A 39 1.51 -3.38 12.23
CA ILE A 39 1.19 -4.21 13.42
C ILE A 39 0.17 -3.50 14.31
N LEU A 40 0.30 -2.18 14.50
CA LEU A 40 -0.64 -1.41 15.33
C LEU A 40 -2.04 -1.39 14.72
N ARG A 41 -2.14 -1.37 13.39
CA ARG A 41 -3.40 -1.56 12.66
C ARG A 41 -4.22 -2.76 13.14
N GLU A 42 -3.56 -3.87 13.47
CA GLU A 42 -4.20 -5.12 13.89
C GLU A 42 -4.52 -5.16 15.38
N LYS A 43 -3.86 -4.30 16.18
CA LYS A 43 -3.95 -4.32 17.66
C LYS A 43 -4.73 -3.16 18.25
N GLU A 44 -4.75 -2.02 17.58
CA GLU A 44 -5.29 -0.77 18.12
C GLU A 44 -6.36 -0.20 17.18
N SER A 45 -5.96 0.48 16.12
CA SER A 45 -6.90 1.13 15.20
C SER A 45 -6.30 1.43 13.83
N TYR A 46 -7.17 1.60 12.83
CA TYR A 46 -6.75 2.00 11.49
C TYR A 46 -6.24 3.45 11.46
N GLU A 47 -6.80 4.32 12.29
CA GLU A 47 -6.42 5.73 12.39
C GLU A 47 -4.97 5.88 12.82
N LYS A 48 -4.52 5.11 13.82
CA LYS A 48 -3.12 5.16 14.26
C LYS A 48 -2.15 4.66 13.20
N CYS A 49 -2.53 3.62 12.47
CA CYS A 49 -1.78 3.13 11.32
C CYS A 49 -1.65 4.22 10.25
N ILE A 50 -2.75 4.87 9.89
CA ILE A 50 -2.78 5.95 8.90
C ILE A 50 -1.91 7.12 9.35
N GLU A 51 -2.04 7.57 10.59
CA GLU A 51 -1.25 8.67 11.18
C GLU A 51 0.26 8.42 10.99
N ILE A 52 0.74 7.23 11.38
CA ILE A 52 2.15 6.88 11.28
C ILE A 52 2.58 6.73 9.81
N LEU A 53 1.74 6.16 8.95
CA LEU A 53 2.06 6.03 7.52
C LEU A 53 2.14 7.38 6.81
N LEU A 54 1.31 8.36 7.17
CA LEU A 54 1.41 9.73 6.66
C LEU A 54 2.72 10.40 7.09
N PHE A 55 3.08 10.26 8.36
CA PHE A 55 4.37 10.74 8.85
C PHE A 55 5.54 10.06 8.09
N CYS A 56 5.49 8.75 7.87
CA CYS A 56 6.48 8.04 7.06
C CYS A 56 6.58 8.61 5.64
N LEU A 57 5.46 9.00 5.02
CA LEU A 57 5.47 9.59 3.68
C LEU A 57 6.19 10.94 3.65
N GLU A 58 5.96 11.77 4.66
CA GLU A 58 6.56 13.10 4.83
C GLU A 58 8.05 13.00 5.18
N ALA A 59 8.46 11.99 5.95
CA ALA A 59 9.84 11.77 6.37
C ALA A 59 10.75 11.19 5.27
N LEU A 60 10.19 10.70 4.16
CA LEU A 60 10.98 10.15 3.05
C LEU A 60 11.50 11.27 2.15
N GLU A 61 12.77 11.16 1.77
CA GLU A 61 13.36 12.01 0.74
C GLU A 61 12.72 11.73 -0.64
N PRO A 62 12.69 12.71 -1.56
CA PRO A 62 12.06 12.55 -2.88
C PRO A 62 12.60 11.36 -3.68
N ASP A 63 13.87 11.01 -3.51
CA ASP A 63 14.56 9.92 -4.22
C ASP A 63 14.32 8.53 -3.60
N ASN A 64 13.67 8.43 -2.44
CA ASN A 64 13.27 7.15 -1.83
C ASN A 64 12.01 6.55 -2.50
N VAL A 65 12.12 6.32 -3.81
CA VAL A 65 11.00 5.92 -4.68
C VAL A 65 10.35 4.61 -4.21
N GLU A 66 11.14 3.59 -3.87
CA GLU A 66 10.60 2.27 -3.50
C GLU A 66 9.85 2.29 -2.17
N GLU A 67 10.41 2.94 -1.16
CA GLU A 67 9.75 3.15 0.13
C GLU A 67 8.48 3.98 -0.04
N ARG A 68 8.51 5.02 -0.87
CA ARG A 68 7.34 5.87 -1.14
C ARG A 68 6.19 5.09 -1.79
N ILE A 69 6.49 4.27 -2.81
CA ILE A 69 5.52 3.35 -3.43
C ILE A 69 4.90 2.42 -2.38
N ARG A 70 5.70 1.90 -1.45
CA ARG A 70 5.24 1.03 -0.37
C ARG A 70 4.32 1.76 0.62
N VAL A 71 4.66 2.99 1.00
CA VAL A 71 3.81 3.83 1.85
C VAL A 71 2.47 4.10 1.17
N TYR A 72 2.47 4.46 -0.11
CA TYR A 72 1.24 4.69 -0.88
C TYR A 72 0.34 3.46 -0.95
N TYR A 73 0.91 2.28 -1.22
CA TYR A 73 0.16 1.03 -1.17
C TYR A 73 -0.45 0.77 0.23
N ASN A 74 0.33 0.98 1.29
CA ASN A 74 -0.12 0.76 2.66
C ASN A 74 -1.20 1.75 3.10
N LEU A 75 -1.07 3.04 2.74
CA LEU A 75 -2.08 4.07 2.98
C LEU A 75 -3.37 3.72 2.23
N SER A 76 -3.27 3.38 0.95
CA SER A 76 -4.42 2.97 0.16
C SER A 76 -5.17 1.81 0.82
N TYR A 77 -4.44 0.80 1.29
CA TYR A 77 -5.06 -0.32 1.98
C TYR A 77 -5.65 0.06 3.36
N ALA A 78 -4.95 0.88 4.14
CA ALA A 78 -5.45 1.31 5.45
C ALA A 78 -6.76 2.10 5.31
N TYR A 79 -6.84 3.04 4.37
CA TYR A 79 -8.08 3.77 4.08
C TYR A 79 -9.19 2.87 3.55
N HIS A 80 -8.87 1.85 2.75
CA HIS A 80 -9.85 0.85 2.32
C HIS A 80 -10.44 0.09 3.52
N LEU A 81 -9.61 -0.30 4.48
CA LEU A 81 -10.06 -0.98 5.70
C LEU A 81 -10.92 -0.06 6.59
N SER A 82 -10.65 1.24 6.58
CA SER A 82 -11.50 2.26 7.21
C SER A 82 -12.73 2.66 6.38
N SER A 83 -13.00 1.99 5.26
CA SER A 83 -14.10 2.33 4.33
C SER A 83 -14.06 3.76 3.75
N ILE A 84 -12.89 4.42 3.75
CA ILE A 84 -12.69 5.75 3.17
C ILE A 84 -12.14 5.59 1.75
N TYR A 85 -13.02 5.20 0.82
CA TYR A 85 -12.60 4.73 -0.50
C TYR A 85 -12.02 5.82 -1.41
N ASP A 86 -12.44 7.09 -1.28
CA ASP A 86 -11.82 8.20 -2.04
C ASP A 86 -10.34 8.39 -1.69
N LYS A 87 -9.98 8.30 -0.39
CA LYS A 87 -8.57 8.35 0.03
C LYS A 87 -7.82 7.10 -0.37
N ALA A 88 -8.47 5.93 -0.31
CA ALA A 88 -7.87 4.69 -0.80
C ALA A 88 -7.52 4.78 -2.29
N LEU A 89 -8.41 5.35 -3.10
CA LEU A 89 -8.20 5.60 -4.52
C LEU A 89 -7.06 6.60 -4.74
N TYR A 90 -7.12 7.76 -4.07
CA TYR A 90 -6.09 8.80 -4.17
C TYR A 90 -4.67 8.25 -3.95
N TYR A 91 -4.43 7.52 -2.86
CA TYR A 91 -3.08 6.99 -2.59
C TYR A 91 -2.68 5.85 -3.54
N ALA A 92 -3.63 5.08 -4.07
CA ALA A 92 -3.30 4.12 -5.12
C ALA A 92 -2.84 4.84 -6.41
N GLU A 93 -3.49 5.93 -6.77
CA GLU A 93 -3.15 6.73 -7.95
C GLU A 93 -1.81 7.46 -7.80
N GLU A 94 -1.53 8.04 -6.63
CA GLU A 94 -0.22 8.64 -6.34
C GLU A 94 0.91 7.60 -6.41
N GLY A 95 0.68 6.38 -5.92
CA GLY A 95 1.61 5.27 -6.07
C GLY A 95 1.82 4.87 -7.53
N ILE A 96 0.75 4.76 -8.32
CA ILE A 96 0.83 4.43 -9.76
C ILE A 96 1.61 5.51 -10.50
N LYS A 97 1.31 6.79 -10.24
CA LYS A 97 2.03 7.93 -10.81
C LYS A 97 3.52 7.86 -10.47
N THR A 98 3.85 7.57 -9.22
CA THR A 98 5.24 7.41 -8.77
C THR A 98 5.96 6.28 -9.52
N CYS A 99 5.30 5.13 -9.71
CA CYS A 99 5.85 4.03 -10.51
C CYS A 99 6.10 4.45 -11.97
N ILE A 100 5.14 5.13 -12.61
CA ILE A 100 5.21 5.56 -14.01
C ILE A 100 6.33 6.58 -14.20
N ASP A 101 6.36 7.64 -13.39
CA ASP A 101 7.35 8.71 -13.48
C ASP A 101 8.78 8.19 -13.31
N ASN A 102 8.96 7.15 -12.49
CA ASN A 102 10.25 6.52 -12.22
C ASN A 102 10.51 5.24 -13.03
N LYS A 103 9.64 4.90 -13.99
CA LYS A 103 9.77 3.75 -14.89
C LYS A 103 10.00 2.42 -14.15
N THR A 104 9.33 2.23 -13.02
CA THR A 104 9.43 1.01 -12.21
C THR A 104 8.11 0.23 -12.20
N LEU A 105 8.22 -1.09 -12.32
CA LEU A 105 7.08 -2.00 -12.17
C LEU A 105 6.91 -2.49 -10.72
N ASN A 106 7.87 -2.16 -9.83
CA ASN A 106 7.85 -2.57 -8.43
C ASN A 106 6.60 -2.03 -7.74
N GLY A 107 5.73 -2.92 -7.27
CA GLY A 107 4.48 -2.56 -6.60
C GLY A 107 3.34 -2.12 -7.52
N LEU A 108 3.57 -1.93 -8.81
CA LEU A 108 2.57 -1.38 -9.74
C LEU A 108 1.32 -2.26 -9.85
N ALA A 109 1.49 -3.58 -9.93
CA ALA A 109 0.38 -4.53 -9.95
C ALA A 109 -0.49 -4.45 -8.67
N LEU A 110 0.15 -4.33 -7.51
CA LEU A 110 -0.54 -4.18 -6.22
C LEU A 110 -1.33 -2.87 -6.14
N LEU A 111 -0.77 -1.78 -6.65
CA LEU A 111 -1.43 -0.48 -6.68
C LEU A 111 -2.63 -0.47 -7.62
N TYR A 112 -2.51 -1.05 -8.82
CA TYR A 112 -3.66 -1.22 -9.72
C TYR A 112 -4.76 -2.07 -9.10
N PHE A 113 -4.41 -3.11 -8.33
CA PHE A 113 -5.40 -3.89 -7.60
C PHE A 113 -6.12 -3.02 -6.56
N ARG A 114 -5.39 -2.22 -5.78
CA ARG A 114 -5.99 -1.29 -4.82
C ARG A 114 -6.89 -0.25 -5.48
N LYS A 115 -6.44 0.34 -6.58
CA LYS A 115 -7.20 1.28 -7.40
C LYS A 115 -8.52 0.65 -7.88
N GLY A 116 -8.47 -0.52 -8.51
CA GLY A 116 -9.66 -1.20 -9.02
C GLY A 116 -10.66 -1.54 -7.92
N ILE A 117 -10.20 -1.96 -6.74
CA ILE A 117 -11.10 -2.21 -5.61
C ILE A 117 -11.72 -0.91 -5.08
N ALA A 118 -10.96 0.19 -5.00
CA ALA A 118 -11.49 1.48 -4.56
C ALA A 118 -12.51 2.03 -5.57
N GLU A 119 -12.22 1.96 -6.87
CA GLU A 119 -13.12 2.31 -7.96
C GLU A 119 -14.43 1.52 -7.90
N PHE A 120 -14.35 0.20 -7.70
CA PHE A 120 -15.52 -0.66 -7.53
C PHE A 120 -16.39 -0.20 -6.35
N LYS A 121 -15.78 0.06 -5.18
CA LYS A 121 -16.50 0.53 -3.99
C LYS A 121 -17.10 1.92 -4.14
N LEU A 122 -16.55 2.73 -5.05
CA LEU A 122 -17.06 4.05 -5.41
C LEU A 122 -18.02 4.02 -6.61
N ASN A 123 -18.40 2.83 -7.11
CA ASN A 123 -19.23 2.65 -8.30
C ASN A 123 -18.68 3.36 -9.56
N ARG A 124 -17.35 3.38 -9.74
CA ARG A 124 -16.71 3.92 -10.94
C ARG A 124 -16.66 2.84 -12.01
N GLU A 125 -17.04 3.15 -13.25
CA GLU A 125 -17.16 2.19 -14.35
C GLU A 125 -15.83 1.55 -14.77
N ASN A 126 -14.71 2.23 -14.52
CA ASN A 126 -13.38 1.83 -14.97
C ASN A 126 -12.69 0.77 -14.09
N TYR A 127 -13.35 0.30 -13.03
CA TYR A 127 -12.74 -0.63 -12.06
C TYR A 127 -12.21 -1.93 -12.69
N ILE A 128 -12.91 -2.47 -13.70
CA ILE A 128 -12.51 -3.69 -14.40
C ILE A 128 -11.16 -3.51 -15.11
N ASP A 129 -10.95 -2.37 -15.78
CA ASP A 129 -9.68 -2.06 -16.46
C ASP A 129 -8.52 -2.03 -15.47
N SER A 130 -8.69 -1.35 -14.33
CA SER A 130 -7.69 -1.33 -13.26
C SER A 130 -7.38 -2.74 -12.71
N LEU A 131 -8.40 -3.58 -12.52
CA LEU A 131 -8.21 -4.96 -12.03
C LEU A 131 -7.51 -5.86 -13.07
N LEU A 132 -7.85 -5.73 -14.36
CA LEU A 132 -7.17 -6.46 -15.43
C LEU A 132 -5.71 -6.03 -15.57
N LYS A 133 -5.40 -4.73 -15.43
CA LYS A 133 -4.01 -4.24 -15.36
C LYS A 133 -3.24 -4.89 -14.23
N ALA A 134 -3.84 -5.03 -13.04
CA ALA A 134 -3.19 -5.71 -11.92
C ALA A 134 -2.87 -7.17 -12.22
N VAL A 135 -3.78 -7.90 -12.87
CA VAL A 135 -3.56 -9.29 -13.29
C VAL A 135 -2.44 -9.38 -14.34
N ASN A 136 -2.55 -8.60 -15.42
CA ASN A 136 -1.60 -8.64 -16.52
C ASN A 136 -0.19 -8.23 -16.07
N LEU A 137 -0.06 -7.20 -15.23
CA LEU A 137 1.23 -6.81 -14.66
C LEU A 137 1.81 -7.90 -13.75
N SER A 138 0.97 -8.59 -12.97
CA SER A 138 1.42 -9.71 -12.14
C SER A 138 1.97 -10.85 -13.01
N GLU A 139 1.33 -11.14 -14.14
CA GLU A 139 1.77 -12.15 -15.10
C GLU A 139 3.07 -11.75 -15.81
N ILE A 140 3.13 -10.53 -16.35
CA ILE A 140 4.32 -9.98 -17.02
C ILE A 140 5.54 -9.99 -16.08
N CYS A 141 5.34 -9.72 -14.79
CA CYS A 141 6.43 -9.73 -13.80
C CYS A 141 6.72 -11.12 -13.21
N GLY A 142 6.04 -12.19 -13.66
CA GLY A 142 6.21 -13.55 -13.12
C GLY A 142 5.71 -13.73 -11.68
N HIS A 143 4.86 -12.84 -11.18
CA HIS A 143 4.29 -12.87 -9.84
C HIS A 143 3.03 -13.74 -9.75
N GLU A 144 3.15 -15.02 -10.07
CA GLU A 144 2.02 -15.97 -10.13
C GLU A 144 1.17 -16.02 -8.84
N LYS A 145 1.82 -15.92 -7.68
CA LYS A 145 1.11 -15.88 -6.39
C LYS A 145 0.24 -14.62 -6.26
N LEU A 146 0.73 -13.47 -6.71
CA LEU A 146 -0.02 -12.22 -6.70
C LEU A 146 -1.18 -12.29 -7.70
N ARG A 147 -0.94 -12.78 -8.91
CA ARG A 147 -1.96 -12.99 -9.94
C ARG A 147 -3.15 -13.80 -9.39
N LYS A 148 -2.87 -14.96 -8.79
CA LYS A 148 -3.89 -15.82 -8.17
C LYS A 148 -4.62 -15.09 -7.04
N MET A 149 -3.89 -14.40 -6.17
CA MET A 149 -4.48 -13.65 -5.06
C MET A 149 -5.44 -12.56 -5.54
N VAL A 150 -5.11 -11.82 -6.60
CA VAL A 150 -6.00 -10.81 -7.19
C VAL A 150 -7.29 -11.45 -7.70
N ILE A 151 -7.19 -12.49 -8.53
CA ILE A 151 -8.35 -13.18 -9.11
C ILE A 151 -9.25 -13.77 -8.02
N GLU A 152 -8.65 -14.50 -7.06
CA GLU A 152 -9.40 -15.13 -5.98
C GLU A 152 -10.08 -14.11 -5.06
N ASN A 153 -9.40 -13.02 -4.71
CA ASN A 153 -9.99 -11.98 -3.88
C ASN A 153 -11.14 -11.28 -4.60
N CYS A 154 -10.98 -10.94 -5.89
CA CYS A 154 -12.06 -10.37 -6.70
C CYS A 154 -13.30 -11.26 -6.67
N LYS A 155 -13.13 -12.56 -6.89
CA LYS A 155 -14.24 -13.52 -6.92
C LYS A 155 -14.87 -13.74 -5.54
N LYS A 156 -14.06 -14.07 -4.53
CA LYS A 156 -14.54 -14.49 -3.20
C LYS A 156 -15.02 -13.33 -2.32
N ILE A 157 -14.35 -12.18 -2.37
CA ILE A 157 -14.60 -11.05 -1.46
C ILE A 157 -15.50 -10.02 -2.12
N TYR A 158 -15.33 -9.78 -3.42
CA TYR A 158 -16.01 -8.69 -4.13
C TYR A 158 -17.06 -9.17 -5.13
N ASN A 159 -17.20 -10.48 -5.32
CA ASN A 159 -18.11 -11.08 -6.31
C ASN A 159 -17.87 -10.56 -7.74
N ILE A 160 -16.61 -10.33 -8.09
CA ILE A 160 -16.16 -9.89 -9.41
C ILE A 160 -15.44 -11.08 -10.08
N ASP A 161 -16.01 -11.61 -11.15
CA ASP A 161 -15.38 -12.68 -11.94
C ASP A 161 -14.55 -12.10 -13.09
N LEU A 162 -13.25 -12.00 -12.88
CA LEU A 162 -12.30 -11.46 -13.88
C LEU A 162 -12.07 -12.42 -15.06
N GLU A 163 -12.32 -13.71 -14.91
CA GLU A 163 -12.08 -14.71 -15.96
C GLU A 163 -13.00 -14.49 -17.17
N ASN A 164 -14.17 -13.87 -16.95
CA ASN A 164 -15.11 -13.51 -18.00
C ASN A 164 -14.58 -12.39 -18.92
N PHE A 165 -13.60 -11.62 -18.47
CA PHE A 165 -13.08 -10.45 -19.17
C PHE A 165 -11.69 -10.68 -19.80
N GLN A 166 -11.04 -11.80 -19.50
CA GLN A 166 -9.74 -12.18 -20.09
C GLN A 166 -9.86 -12.85 -21.46
N LYS A 167 -11.09 -13.11 -21.94
CA LYS A 167 -11.37 -13.81 -23.20
C LYS A 167 -11.74 -12.87 -24.37
N LEU A 168 -11.59 -11.56 -24.17
CA LEU A 168 -11.81 -10.51 -25.18
C LEU A 168 -10.47 -9.97 -25.67
#